data_AF-A3WZR8-F1
#
_entry.id   AF-A3WZR8-F1
#
_cell.length_a   1.000
_cell.length_b   1.000
_cell.length_c   1.000
_cell.angle_alpha   90.00
_cell.angle_beta   90.00
_cell.angle_gamma   90.00
#
_symmetry.space_group_name_H-M   'P 1'
#
loop_
_entity.id
_entity.type
_entity.pdbx_description
1 polymer ?
#
loop_
_entity_poly.entity_id
_entity_poly.type
_entity_poly.pdbx_seq_one_letter_code
_entity_poly.pdbx_strand_id
1 'polypeptide(L)'
;MPAGNPDGGQWTDGGAGGGSLGLFEITPRDNTIDGVQLAGDWRPGIGHNQGPPLDEPPEIPKQRPTTSAERTKYLRAAAGWLARNSGPVAVAYAGTMNNVEWLKDYHALIQAARDEPKSLEELQQGVGQYRPGYDDHHIVEQTWAERFGFARSEIDDPSNLVSIPRLTHYRITGWYGTRNVNFNYLSPREYLRDKSWEERRQIGLGALVMFGVLKP
;
A
#
# COMPACT_ATOMS: atom_id res chain seq x y z
N MET A 1 21.93 54.92 -30.84
CA MET A 1 22.57 54.08 -29.81
C MET A 1 22.42 54.76 -28.47
N PRO A 2 22.13 54.02 -27.38
CA PRO A 2 21.88 52.57 -27.32
C PRO A 2 20.55 52.24 -26.58
N ALA A 3 19.91 51.08 -26.68
CA ALA A 3 19.94 49.88 -27.54
C ALA A 3 18.54 49.24 -27.31
N GLY A 4 17.75 48.76 -28.27
CA GLY A 4 18.10 47.91 -29.40
C GLY A 4 18.17 46.44 -28.97
N ASN A 5 17.03 45.74 -28.85
CA ASN A 5 16.78 44.60 -29.74
C ASN A 5 15.27 44.24 -29.83
N PRO A 6 14.75 43.94 -31.04
CA PRO A 6 13.39 43.52 -31.36
C PRO A 6 13.31 41.99 -31.52
N ASP A 7 12.16 41.52 -32.02
CA ASP A 7 11.74 40.11 -32.23
C ASP A 7 11.03 39.53 -31.00
N GLY A 8 9.72 39.36 -30.99
CA GLY A 8 8.90 38.72 -32.02
C GLY A 8 8.21 37.57 -31.30
N GLY A 9 6.88 37.64 -31.18
CA GLY A 9 6.13 36.78 -30.26
C GLY A 9 6.26 35.29 -30.56
N GLN A 10 6.22 34.48 -29.50
CA GLN A 10 5.71 33.13 -29.56
C GLN A 10 5.14 32.75 -28.20
N TRP A 11 3.86 32.40 -28.17
CA TRP A 11 3.21 31.75 -27.03
C TRP A 11 3.74 30.33 -26.95
N THR A 12 4.17 29.90 -25.76
CA THR A 12 4.33 28.47 -25.46
C THR A 12 3.52 28.15 -24.21
N ASP A 13 2.55 27.28 -24.42
CA ASP A 13 1.71 26.62 -23.43
C ASP A 13 2.51 25.77 -22.42
N GLY A 14 1.87 25.52 -21.27
CA GLY A 14 2.20 24.46 -20.32
C GLY A 14 2.83 25.01 -19.05
N GLY A 15 2.13 25.09 -17.91
CA GLY A 15 1.21 24.08 -17.39
C GLY A 15 1.79 23.60 -16.06
N ALA A 16 1.20 24.11 -14.99
CA ALA A 16 1.58 23.95 -13.59
C ALA A 16 1.81 22.51 -13.11
N GLY A 17 2.59 22.39 -12.02
CA GLY A 17 2.40 21.32 -11.03
C GLY A 17 3.61 20.41 -10.84
N GLY A 18 4.66 20.93 -10.21
CA GLY A 18 5.76 20.11 -9.67
C GLY A 18 5.26 19.21 -8.55
N GLY A 19 4.80 18.00 -8.89
CA GLY A 19 4.65 16.88 -7.98
C GLY A 19 5.93 16.07 -7.96
N SER A 20 6.52 15.90 -6.77
CA SER A 20 7.75 15.17 -6.51
C SER A 20 7.70 13.72 -7.02
N LEU A 21 8.09 13.50 -8.28
CA LEU A 21 8.40 12.20 -8.86
C LEU A 21 9.81 11.80 -8.41
N GLY A 22 9.89 11.00 -7.36
CA GLY A 22 11.16 10.45 -6.92
C GLY A 22 10.99 9.47 -5.78
N LEU A 23 10.51 8.26 -6.07
CA LEU A 23 10.93 7.04 -5.37
C LEU A 23 10.32 5.79 -6.05
N PHE A 24 11.19 4.97 -6.64
CA PHE A 24 10.99 3.57 -7.08
C PHE A 24 10.50 3.32 -8.52
N GLU A 25 11.44 3.41 -9.48
CA GLU A 25 11.50 2.44 -10.57
C GLU A 25 11.74 1.04 -9.97
N ILE A 26 10.68 0.28 -9.76
CA ILE A 26 10.80 -1.16 -9.52
C ILE A 26 10.91 -1.81 -10.90
N THR A 27 12.14 -1.97 -11.39
CA THR A 27 12.40 -2.87 -12.51
C THR A 27 12.06 -4.30 -12.08
N PRO A 28 11.37 -5.10 -12.91
CA PRO A 28 11.11 -6.50 -12.58
C PRO A 28 12.46 -7.22 -12.48
N ARG A 29 12.82 -7.66 -11.26
CA ARG A 29 13.86 -8.68 -11.11
C ARG A 29 13.20 -10.04 -11.22
N ASP A 30 13.90 -10.93 -11.92
CA ASP A 30 13.58 -12.34 -12.03
C ASP A 30 13.87 -12.98 -10.67
N ASN A 31 12.82 -13.39 -9.95
CA ASN A 31 12.91 -13.85 -8.58
C ASN A 31 12.33 -15.27 -8.48
N THR A 32 13.14 -16.28 -8.76
CA THR A 32 12.97 -17.58 -8.09
C THR A 32 13.33 -17.38 -6.62
N ILE A 33 12.35 -16.97 -5.81
CA ILE A 33 12.41 -17.00 -4.35
C ILE A 33 11.40 -18.06 -3.92
N ASP A 34 11.94 -19.12 -3.31
CA ASP A 34 11.19 -20.20 -2.69
C ASP A 34 10.08 -19.68 -1.77
N GLY A 35 8.89 -20.24 -1.98
CA GLY A 35 7.74 -20.32 -1.08
C GLY A 35 7.64 -19.28 0.02
N VAL A 36 7.17 -18.07 -0.31
CA VAL A 36 6.54 -17.22 0.71
C VAL A 36 5.20 -17.88 1.06
N GLN A 37 5.18 -18.47 2.26
CA GLN A 37 4.02 -19.06 2.88
C GLN A 37 2.82 -18.11 2.82
N LEU A 38 1.85 -18.48 1.99
CA LEU A 38 0.55 -17.85 1.91
C LEU A 38 -0.12 -18.00 3.28
N ALA A 39 -0.34 -16.88 3.96
CA ALA A 39 -1.23 -16.86 5.11
C ALA A 39 -2.65 -17.13 4.60
N GLY A 40 -3.17 -18.34 4.85
CA GLY A 40 -4.59 -18.63 4.66
C GLY A 40 -4.92 -20.02 4.14
N ASP A 41 -4.57 -21.08 4.87
CA ASP A 41 -5.36 -22.32 4.82
C ASP A 41 -6.52 -22.18 5.81
N TRP A 42 -7.67 -21.72 5.32
CA TRP A 42 -8.92 -21.73 6.07
C TRP A 42 -9.50 -23.15 6.10
N ARG A 43 -9.66 -23.71 7.30
CA ARG A 43 -10.65 -24.77 7.61
C ARG A 43 -11.41 -24.38 8.88
N PRO A 44 -12.75 -24.35 8.90
CA PRO A 44 -13.51 -24.14 10.12
C PRO A 44 -13.58 -25.47 10.89
N GLY A 45 -12.95 -25.53 12.07
CA GLY A 45 -12.96 -26.69 12.96
C GLY A 45 -13.22 -26.27 14.40
N ILE A 46 -14.24 -26.89 14.99
CA ILE A 46 -14.82 -26.63 16.31
C ILE A 46 -13.90 -27.14 17.44
N GLY A 47 -13.75 -26.33 18.50
CA GLY A 47 -13.43 -26.75 19.87
C GLY A 47 -11.95 -26.97 20.19
N HIS A 48 -11.44 -26.25 21.19
CA HIS A 48 -10.96 -26.75 22.49
C HIS A 48 -10.24 -25.62 23.23
N ASN A 49 -10.60 -25.47 24.50
CA ASN A 49 -10.23 -24.48 25.49
C ASN A 49 -8.78 -24.61 25.99
N GLN A 50 -7.81 -24.00 25.28
CA GLN A 50 -6.60 -23.37 25.83
C GLN A 50 -6.23 -22.24 24.89
N GLY A 51 -6.18 -20.99 25.39
CA GLY A 51 -5.91 -19.82 24.54
C GLY A 51 -4.65 -20.02 23.70
N PRO A 52 -4.63 -19.56 22.43
CA PRO A 52 -3.47 -19.76 21.57
C PRO A 52 -2.21 -19.20 22.24
N PRO A 53 -1.05 -19.87 22.14
CA PRO A 53 0.22 -19.26 22.51
C PRO A 53 0.31 -17.90 21.84
N LEU A 54 0.67 -16.86 22.60
CA LEU A 54 0.99 -15.58 21.99
C LEU A 54 2.18 -15.84 21.04
N ASP A 55 1.99 -15.61 19.74
CA ASP A 55 3.10 -15.61 18.79
C ASP A 55 4.23 -14.72 19.37
N GLU A 56 5.49 -15.14 19.29
CA GLU A 56 6.59 -14.27 19.75
C GLU A 56 6.60 -12.96 18.94
N PRO A 57 6.79 -11.79 19.59
CA PRO A 57 6.86 -10.52 18.88
C PRO A 57 8.09 -10.48 17.97
N PRO A 58 8.02 -9.80 16.81
CA PRO A 58 9.17 -9.69 15.92
C PRO A 58 10.29 -8.90 16.60
N GLU A 59 11.53 -9.40 16.49
CA GLU A 59 12.71 -8.76 17.06
C GLU A 59 12.85 -7.31 16.57
N ILE A 60 13.00 -6.38 17.51
CA ILE A 60 13.12 -4.95 17.24
C ILE A 60 14.56 -4.64 16.83
N PRO A 61 14.83 -4.19 15.58
CA PRO A 61 16.18 -3.81 15.16
C PRO A 61 16.65 -2.61 15.97
N LYS A 62 17.75 -2.78 16.72
CA LYS A 62 18.34 -1.69 17.52
C LYS A 62 18.90 -0.56 16.65
N GLN A 63 19.36 -0.90 15.45
CA GLN A 63 19.86 0.05 14.46
C GLN A 63 18.93 0.09 13.27
N ARG A 64 18.87 1.24 12.58
CA ARG A 64 18.06 1.41 11.38
C ARG A 64 18.57 0.47 10.28
N PRO A 65 17.75 -0.45 9.76
CA PRO A 65 18.14 -1.25 8.60
C PRO A 65 18.47 -0.37 7.40
N THR A 66 19.52 -0.73 6.66
CA THR A 66 20.07 0.07 5.57
C THR A 66 19.08 0.18 4.41
N THR A 67 18.39 -0.90 4.07
CA THR A 67 17.48 -0.92 2.92
C THR A 67 16.04 -0.58 3.29
N SER A 68 15.30 0.03 2.36
CA SER A 68 13.86 0.25 2.53
C SER A 68 13.08 -1.07 2.66
N ALA A 69 13.52 -2.12 1.96
CA ALA A 69 12.92 -3.43 2.00
C ALA A 69 12.98 -4.04 3.42
N GLU A 70 14.13 -4.01 4.07
CA GLU A 70 14.29 -4.53 5.44
C GLU A 70 13.47 -3.72 6.44
N ARG A 71 13.45 -2.38 6.32
CA ARG A 71 12.61 -1.53 7.15
C ARG A 71 11.13 -1.88 6.99
N THR A 72 10.63 -1.92 5.76
CA THR A 72 9.23 -2.26 5.48
C THR A 72 8.88 -3.68 5.94
N LYS A 73 9.79 -4.64 5.79
CA LYS A 73 9.61 -6.01 6.30
C LYS A 73 9.36 -6.00 7.80
N TYR A 74 10.22 -5.34 8.57
CA TYR A 74 10.03 -5.20 10.01
C TYR A 74 8.71 -4.49 10.36
N LEU A 75 8.44 -3.33 9.74
CA LEU A 75 7.25 -2.54 10.06
C LEU A 75 5.95 -3.31 9.80
N ARG A 76 5.88 -4.09 8.72
CA ARG A 76 4.73 -4.97 8.45
C ARG A 76 4.61 -6.10 9.46
N ALA A 77 5.72 -6.71 9.85
CA ALA A 77 5.71 -7.76 10.87
C ALA A 77 5.21 -7.20 12.22
N ALA A 78 5.73 -6.05 12.65
CA ALA A 78 5.31 -5.37 13.87
C ALA A 78 3.83 -4.99 13.84
N ALA A 79 3.35 -4.36 12.76
CA ALA A 79 1.94 -4.01 12.60
C ALA A 79 1.03 -5.25 12.62
N GLY A 80 1.41 -6.30 11.88
CA GLY A 80 0.64 -7.54 11.82
C GLY A 80 0.59 -8.28 13.17
N TRP A 81 1.69 -8.29 13.92
CA TRP A 81 1.73 -8.87 15.26
C TRP A 81 0.85 -8.06 16.23
N LEU A 82 0.95 -6.73 16.22
CA LEU A 82 0.12 -5.84 17.05
C LEU A 82 -1.37 -5.84 16.70
N ALA A 83 -1.75 -6.24 15.48
CA ALA A 83 -3.14 -6.41 15.09
C ALA A 83 -3.76 -7.69 15.66
N ARG A 84 -2.96 -8.75 15.86
CA ARG A 84 -3.43 -10.04 16.41
C ARG A 84 -3.26 -10.17 17.92
N ASN A 85 -2.41 -9.33 18.51
CA ASN A 85 -2.06 -9.40 19.92
C ASN A 85 -2.54 -8.15 20.66
N SER A 86 -3.12 -8.36 21.84
CA SER A 86 -3.60 -7.30 22.73
C SER A 86 -3.10 -7.54 24.16
N GLY A 87 -3.41 -6.61 25.07
CA GLY A 87 -3.04 -6.73 26.48
C GLY A 87 -1.58 -6.37 26.79
N PRO A 88 -1.07 -6.75 27.98
CA PRO A 88 0.19 -6.24 28.51
C PRO A 88 1.41 -6.51 27.62
N VAL A 89 1.47 -7.67 26.95
CA VAL A 89 2.59 -8.04 26.07
C VAL A 89 2.64 -7.13 24.84
N ALA A 90 1.48 -6.83 24.24
CA ALA A 90 1.39 -5.91 23.11
C ALA A 90 1.75 -4.48 23.51
N VAL A 91 1.32 -4.04 24.69
CA VAL A 91 1.67 -2.73 25.27
C VAL A 91 3.19 -2.64 25.53
N ALA A 92 3.78 -3.68 26.12
CA ALA A 92 5.22 -3.73 26.38
C ALA A 92 6.02 -3.66 25.07
N TYR A 93 5.63 -4.45 24.06
CA TYR A 93 6.27 -4.43 22.75
C TYR A 93 6.21 -3.05 22.09
N ALA A 94 5.03 -2.43 22.03
CA ALA A 94 4.85 -1.08 21.52
C ALA A 94 5.68 -0.05 22.31
N GLY A 95 5.74 -0.20 23.63
CA GLY A 95 6.60 0.61 24.51
C GLY A 95 8.09 0.46 24.19
N THR A 96 8.58 -0.76 23.95
CA THR A 96 9.97 -0.99 23.56
C THR A 96 10.28 -0.36 22.19
N MET A 97 9.39 -0.50 21.20
CA MET A 97 9.56 0.15 19.90
C MET A 97 9.68 1.67 20.02
N ASN A 98 8.85 2.29 20.88
CA ASN A 98 8.86 3.73 21.10
C ASN A 98 10.20 4.28 21.66
N ASN A 99 11.02 3.41 22.26
CA ASN A 99 12.33 3.76 22.80
C ASN A 99 13.47 3.61 21.78
N VAL A 100 13.19 3.15 20.55
CA VAL A 100 14.18 3.01 19.49
C VAL A 100 14.12 4.23 18.58
N GLU A 101 15.21 5.00 18.53
CA GLU A 101 15.25 6.32 17.89
C GLU A 101 14.74 6.31 16.45
N TRP A 102 15.22 5.36 15.63
CA TRP A 102 14.86 5.33 14.22
C TRP A 102 13.40 4.93 13.96
N LEU A 103 12.70 4.35 14.94
CA LEU A 103 11.30 3.95 14.81
C LEU A 103 10.32 5.10 15.06
N LYS A 104 10.76 6.20 15.70
CA LYS A 104 9.91 7.37 15.96
C LYS A 104 9.26 7.90 14.69
N ASP A 105 10.00 7.93 13.59
CA ASP A 105 9.53 8.38 12.26
C ASP A 105 8.49 7.43 11.63
N TYR A 106 8.36 6.21 12.16
CA TYR A 106 7.53 5.15 11.59
C TYR A 106 6.33 4.76 12.45
N HIS A 107 6.17 5.36 13.64
CA HIS A 107 5.03 5.07 14.52
C HIS A 107 3.69 5.28 13.81
N ALA A 108 3.55 6.38 13.08
CA ALA A 108 2.31 6.65 12.33
C ALA A 108 1.99 5.55 11.30
N LEU A 109 3.01 4.93 10.68
CA LEU A 109 2.81 3.82 9.73
C LEU A 109 2.26 2.58 10.44
N ILE A 110 2.82 2.23 11.60
CA ILE A 110 2.40 1.07 12.39
C ILE A 110 0.99 1.29 12.93
N GLN A 111 0.69 2.49 13.43
CA GLN A 111 -0.64 2.80 13.95
C GLN A 111 -1.70 2.77 12.85
N ALA A 112 -1.47 3.45 11.72
CA ALA A 112 -2.40 3.46 10.60
C ALA A 112 -2.72 2.04 10.09
N ALA A 113 -1.73 1.14 10.05
CA ALA A 113 -1.90 -0.23 9.60
C ALA A 113 -2.74 -1.12 10.54
N ARG A 114 -3.08 -0.62 11.73
CA ARG A 114 -3.93 -1.29 12.73
C ARG A 114 -5.36 -0.74 12.75
N ASP A 115 -5.64 0.30 11.96
CA ASP A 115 -6.99 0.86 11.90
C ASP A 115 -7.96 -0.19 11.31
N GLU A 116 -9.14 -0.27 11.91
CA GLU A 116 -10.20 -1.17 11.47
C GLU A 116 -10.65 -0.86 10.03
N PRO A 117 -11.17 -1.85 9.28
CA PRO A 117 -11.72 -1.62 7.94
C PRO A 117 -12.81 -0.54 7.95
N LYS A 118 -12.81 0.31 6.93
CA LYS A 118 -13.76 1.42 6.76
C LYS A 118 -14.69 1.17 5.58
N SER A 119 -15.81 1.89 5.54
CA SER A 119 -16.64 1.94 4.33
C SER A 119 -15.89 2.62 3.19
N LEU A 120 -16.30 2.35 1.94
CA LEU A 120 -15.69 2.99 0.76
C LEU A 120 -15.77 4.52 0.85
N GLU A 121 -16.90 5.04 1.31
CA GLU A 121 -17.13 6.47 1.43
C GLU A 121 -16.22 7.13 2.48
N GLU A 122 -16.02 6.48 3.64
CA GLU A 122 -15.05 6.95 4.65
C GLU A 122 -13.61 6.97 4.09
N LEU A 123 -13.24 5.99 3.26
CA LEU A 123 -11.92 5.97 2.62
C LEU A 123 -11.77 7.08 1.57
N GLN A 124 -12.82 7.32 0.77
CA GLN A 124 -12.85 8.38 -0.24
C GLN A 124 -12.80 9.78 0.39
N GLN A 125 -13.52 9.99 1.48
CA GLN A 125 -13.52 11.28 2.21
C GLN A 125 -12.11 11.64 2.74
N GLY A 126 -11.27 10.66 3.02
CA GLY A 126 -9.91 10.88 3.49
C GLY A 126 -8.92 11.31 2.40
N VAL A 127 -9.29 11.24 1.11
CA VAL A 127 -8.42 11.57 -0.02
C VAL A 127 -8.04 13.04 0.02
N GLY A 128 -6.76 13.34 -0.25
CA GLY A 128 -6.21 14.70 -0.22
C GLY A 128 -6.05 15.30 1.18
N GLN A 129 -6.46 14.59 2.24
CA GLN A 129 -6.27 15.05 3.61
C GLN A 129 -4.89 14.63 4.14
N TYR A 130 -4.20 15.54 4.82
CA TYR A 130 -2.97 15.18 5.52
C TYR A 130 -3.29 14.24 6.71
N ARG A 131 -2.92 12.98 6.56
CA ARG A 131 -3.11 11.91 7.56
C ARG A 131 -1.81 11.14 7.74
N PRO A 132 -1.08 11.31 8.86
CA PRO A 132 0.16 10.58 9.10
C PRO A 132 -0.03 9.07 8.97
N GLY A 133 0.80 8.42 8.16
CA GLY A 133 0.73 6.97 7.93
C GLY A 133 -0.21 6.51 6.82
N TYR A 134 -0.86 7.43 6.13
CA TYR A 134 -1.78 7.15 5.02
C TYR A 134 -1.21 7.64 3.68
N ASP A 135 -1.71 7.02 2.60
CA ASP A 135 -1.51 7.42 1.21
C ASP A 135 -2.85 7.48 0.49
N ASP A 136 -2.95 8.35 -0.51
CA ASP A 136 -4.00 8.27 -1.52
C ASP A 136 -3.65 7.15 -2.50
N HIS A 137 -4.61 6.27 -2.72
CA HIS A 137 -4.46 5.06 -3.50
C HIS A 137 -5.53 5.00 -4.59
N HIS A 138 -5.10 4.67 -5.80
CA HIS A 138 -6.01 4.40 -6.90
C HIS A 138 -6.49 2.95 -6.85
N ILE A 139 -7.81 2.74 -6.75
CA ILE A 139 -8.45 1.41 -6.76
C ILE A 139 -8.04 0.66 -8.04
N VAL A 140 -8.07 1.34 -9.18
CA VAL A 140 -7.46 0.91 -10.44
C VAL A 140 -6.08 1.57 -10.57
N GLU A 141 -5.00 0.77 -10.61
CA GLU A 141 -3.62 1.28 -10.62
C GLU A 141 -3.34 2.25 -11.79
N GLN A 142 -3.02 3.51 -11.44
CA GLN A 142 -2.77 4.62 -12.36
C GLN A 142 -1.87 4.25 -13.55
N THR A 143 -0.61 3.83 -13.28
CA THR A 143 0.38 3.54 -14.33
C THR A 143 -0.08 2.45 -15.30
N TRP A 144 -0.81 1.44 -14.81
CA TRP A 144 -1.30 0.36 -15.66
C TRP A 144 -2.53 0.76 -16.45
N ALA A 145 -3.44 1.53 -15.85
CA ALA A 145 -4.58 2.09 -16.56
C ALA A 145 -4.12 3.01 -17.70
N GLU A 146 -3.17 3.92 -17.44
CA GLU A 146 -2.57 4.77 -18.49
C GLU A 146 -1.95 3.94 -19.61
N ARG A 147 -1.15 2.92 -19.25
CA ARG A 147 -0.51 2.02 -20.21
C ARG A 147 -1.51 1.29 -21.11
N PHE A 148 -2.72 1.04 -20.63
CA PHE A 148 -3.77 0.34 -21.38
C PHE A 148 -4.79 1.29 -22.02
N GLY A 149 -4.52 2.60 -22.05
CA GLY A 149 -5.29 3.57 -22.83
C GLY A 149 -6.50 4.16 -22.13
N PHE A 150 -6.63 4.01 -20.81
CA PHE A 150 -7.68 4.68 -20.05
C PHE A 150 -7.36 6.17 -19.88
N ALA A 151 -8.40 7.01 -19.91
CA ALA A 151 -8.24 8.46 -19.85
C ALA A 151 -7.84 8.92 -18.44
N ARG A 152 -7.02 9.97 -18.33
CA ARG A 152 -6.66 10.55 -17.01
C ARG A 152 -7.88 11.02 -16.22
N SER A 153 -8.93 11.50 -16.89
CA SER A 153 -10.19 11.87 -16.23
C SER A 153 -10.92 10.70 -15.56
N GLU A 154 -10.73 9.49 -16.05
CA GLU A 154 -11.28 8.26 -15.46
C GLU A 154 -10.38 7.74 -14.34
N ILE A 155 -9.06 7.85 -14.54
CA ILE A 155 -8.05 7.41 -13.58
C ILE A 155 -8.03 8.28 -12.32
N ASP A 156 -8.01 9.59 -12.50
CA ASP A 156 -7.94 10.57 -11.42
C ASP A 156 -9.36 10.91 -10.88
N ASP A 157 -10.39 10.19 -11.31
CA ASP A 157 -11.76 10.39 -10.83
C ASP A 157 -11.83 10.11 -9.31
N PRO A 158 -12.52 10.95 -8.51
CA PRO A 158 -12.64 10.73 -7.06
C PRO A 158 -13.21 9.36 -6.68
N SER A 159 -14.04 8.75 -7.54
CA SER A 159 -14.58 7.41 -7.31
C SER A 159 -13.53 6.28 -7.40
N ASN A 160 -12.37 6.58 -7.98
CA ASN A 160 -11.21 5.68 -8.09
C ASN A 160 -10.16 5.91 -7.00
N LEU A 161 -10.32 6.91 -6.13
CA LEU A 161 -9.35 7.27 -5.11
C LEU A 161 -9.82 6.89 -3.70
N VAL A 162 -8.91 6.38 -2.87
CA VAL A 162 -9.15 6.06 -1.45
C VAL A 162 -7.92 6.39 -0.61
N SER A 163 -8.13 6.87 0.62
CA SER A 163 -7.05 7.11 1.59
C SER A 163 -6.83 5.88 2.47
N ILE A 164 -5.71 5.18 2.27
CA ILE A 164 -5.41 3.89 2.92
C ILE A 164 -4.10 3.92 3.71
N PRO A 165 -3.91 3.03 4.72
CA PRO A 165 -2.64 2.93 5.41
C PRO A 165 -1.49 2.59 4.45
N ARG A 166 -0.38 3.34 4.53
CA ARG A 166 0.78 3.22 3.64
C ARG A 166 1.40 1.81 3.64
N LEU A 167 1.47 1.15 4.80
CA LEU A 167 1.96 -0.23 4.85
C LEU A 167 1.05 -1.21 4.10
N THR A 168 -0.27 -0.95 4.10
CA THR A 168 -1.23 -1.74 3.33
C THR A 168 -1.19 -1.40 1.85
N HIS A 169 -0.99 -0.14 1.48
CA HIS A 169 -0.73 0.27 0.10
C HIS A 169 0.42 -0.58 -0.50
N TYR A 170 1.54 -0.68 0.21
CA TYR A 170 2.66 -1.50 -0.25
C TYR A 170 2.31 -3.01 -0.35
N ARG A 171 1.39 -3.53 0.46
CA ARG A 171 0.94 -4.94 0.38
C ARG A 171 0.14 -5.16 -0.89
N ILE A 172 -0.80 -4.26 -1.18
CA ILE A 172 -1.61 -4.28 -2.40
C ILE A 172 -0.72 -4.19 -3.64
N THR A 173 0.21 -3.22 -3.70
CA THR A 173 1.16 -3.08 -4.83
C THR A 173 1.99 -4.35 -5.06
N GLY A 174 2.42 -5.02 -3.97
CA GLY A 174 3.14 -6.30 -4.06
C GLY A 174 2.26 -7.42 -4.60
N TRP A 175 1.02 -7.53 -4.12
CA TRP A 175 0.04 -8.50 -4.57
C TRP A 175 -0.29 -8.36 -6.06
N TYR A 176 -0.47 -7.12 -6.55
CA TYR A 176 -0.68 -6.85 -7.98
C TYR A 176 0.47 -7.32 -8.88
N GLY A 177 1.69 -7.42 -8.34
CA GLY A 177 2.86 -7.95 -9.03
C GLY A 177 3.12 -9.44 -8.80
N THR A 178 2.34 -10.12 -7.96
CA THR A 178 2.59 -11.51 -7.56
C THR A 178 1.66 -12.45 -8.29
N ARG A 179 2.23 -13.45 -8.98
CA ARG A 179 1.47 -14.52 -9.65
C ARG A 179 0.65 -15.30 -8.65
N ASN A 180 -0.60 -15.61 -8.99
CA ASN A 180 -1.44 -16.44 -8.12
C ASN A 180 -2.45 -17.29 -8.91
N VAL A 181 -2.89 -18.37 -8.29
CA VAL A 181 -3.77 -19.38 -8.90
C VAL A 181 -5.14 -18.83 -9.29
N ASN A 182 -5.63 -17.79 -8.60
CA ASN A 182 -6.93 -17.18 -8.88
C ASN A 182 -6.95 -16.43 -10.23
N PHE A 183 -5.78 -16.13 -10.78
CA PHE A 183 -5.64 -15.50 -12.10
C PHE A 183 -4.89 -16.40 -13.10
N ASN A 184 -5.12 -17.72 -13.07
CA ASN A 184 -4.44 -18.69 -13.93
C ASN A 184 -2.91 -18.58 -13.88
N TYR A 185 -2.35 -18.42 -12.67
CA TYR A 185 -0.92 -18.23 -12.43
C TYR A 185 -0.33 -16.95 -13.02
N LEU A 186 -1.16 -16.00 -13.46
CA LEU A 186 -0.75 -14.63 -13.78
C LEU A 186 -0.76 -13.78 -12.50
N SER A 187 -0.02 -12.68 -12.53
CA SER A 187 -0.24 -11.59 -11.57
C SER A 187 -1.54 -10.85 -11.91
N PRO A 188 -2.20 -10.19 -10.93
CA PRO A 188 -3.37 -9.37 -11.21
C PRO A 188 -3.14 -8.35 -12.33
N ARG A 189 -1.95 -7.71 -12.40
CA ARG A 189 -1.59 -6.78 -13.49
C ARG A 189 -1.58 -7.43 -14.86
N GLU A 190 -1.04 -8.65 -14.95
CA GLU A 190 -0.98 -9.40 -16.21
C GLU A 190 -2.38 -9.86 -16.64
N TYR A 191 -3.17 -10.38 -15.70
CA TYR A 191 -4.55 -10.82 -15.94
C TYR A 191 -5.44 -9.68 -16.43
N LEU A 192 -5.27 -8.48 -15.85
CA LEU A 192 -6.12 -7.33 -16.14
C LEU A 192 -5.81 -6.67 -17.49
N ARG A 193 -4.75 -7.06 -18.20
CA ARG A 193 -4.24 -6.37 -19.41
C ARG A 193 -5.31 -6.01 -20.44
N ASP A 194 -6.24 -6.92 -20.68
CA ASP A 194 -7.30 -6.85 -21.69
C ASP A 194 -8.70 -6.67 -21.08
N LYS A 195 -8.78 -6.35 -19.78
CA LYS A 195 -10.02 -6.23 -19.02
C LYS A 195 -10.55 -4.79 -19.00
N SER A 196 -11.87 -4.69 -18.86
CA SER A 196 -12.61 -3.42 -18.77
C SER A 196 -12.26 -2.64 -17.51
N TRP A 197 -12.61 -1.36 -17.47
CA TRP A 197 -12.48 -0.52 -16.28
C TRP A 197 -13.21 -1.14 -15.08
N GLU A 198 -14.46 -1.58 -15.30
CA GLU A 198 -15.30 -2.15 -14.25
C GLU A 198 -14.66 -3.39 -13.63
N GLU A 199 -14.10 -4.30 -14.43
CA GLU A 199 -13.46 -5.51 -13.90
C GLU A 199 -12.16 -5.19 -13.13
N ARG A 200 -11.38 -4.20 -13.59
CA ARG A 200 -10.22 -3.69 -12.85
C ARG A 200 -10.64 -3.11 -11.51
N ARG A 201 -11.73 -2.33 -11.51
CA ARG A 201 -12.26 -1.69 -10.31
C ARG A 201 -12.79 -2.71 -9.31
N GLN A 202 -13.50 -3.73 -9.77
CA GLN A 202 -13.96 -4.84 -8.94
C GLN A 202 -12.79 -5.59 -8.29
N ILE A 203 -11.73 -5.89 -9.05
CA ILE A 203 -10.53 -6.52 -8.51
C ILE A 203 -9.82 -5.62 -7.50
N GLY A 204 -9.74 -4.30 -7.76
CA GLY A 204 -9.18 -3.33 -6.84
C GLY A 204 -9.95 -3.23 -5.52
N LEU A 205 -11.28 -3.14 -5.58
CA LEU A 205 -12.13 -3.19 -4.39
C LEU A 205 -11.96 -4.50 -3.62
N GLY A 206 -11.93 -5.64 -4.34
CA GLY A 206 -11.67 -6.94 -3.75
C GLY A 206 -10.33 -7.02 -3.02
N ALA A 207 -9.29 -6.38 -3.57
CA ALA A 207 -8.00 -6.27 -2.90
C ALA A 207 -8.09 -5.45 -1.60
N LEU A 208 -8.81 -4.32 -1.60
CA LEU A 208 -9.01 -3.52 -0.39
C LEU A 208 -9.73 -4.31 0.72
N VAL A 209 -10.71 -5.14 0.37
CA VAL A 209 -11.40 -6.05 1.30
C VAL A 209 -10.44 -7.14 1.78
N MET A 210 -9.73 -7.81 0.87
CA MET A 210 -8.77 -8.87 1.17
C MET A 210 -7.68 -8.41 2.16
N PHE A 211 -7.24 -7.16 2.03
CA PHE A 211 -6.21 -6.58 2.89
C PHE A 211 -6.76 -5.88 4.14
N GLY A 212 -8.07 -5.96 4.40
CA GLY A 212 -8.70 -5.49 5.63
C GLY A 212 -8.77 -3.97 5.75
N VAL A 213 -8.82 -3.25 4.62
CA VAL A 213 -8.97 -1.78 4.64
C VAL A 213 -10.41 -1.37 4.32
N LEU A 214 -11.07 -2.11 3.44
CA LEU A 214 -12.46 -1.91 3.06
C LEU A 214 -13.34 -2.96 3.73
N LYS A 215 -14.49 -2.53 4.27
CA LYS A 215 -15.54 -3.43 4.76
C LYS A 215 -16.09 -4.29 3.59
N PRO A 216 -16.35 -5.59 3.81
CA PRO A 216 -16.92 -6.49 2.80
C PRO A 216 -18.36 -6.13 2.44
#